data_AF-A0A8H4QK79-F1
#
_entry.id   AF-A0A8H4QK79-F1
#
_cell.length_a   1.000
_cell.length_b   1.000
_cell.length_c   1.000
_cell.angle_alpha   90.00
_cell.angle_beta   90.00
_cell.angle_gamma   90.00
#
_symmetry.space_group_name_H-M   'P 1'
#
loop_
_entity.id
_entity.type
_entity.pdbx_description
1 polymer ?
#
loop_
_entity_poly.entity_id
_entity_poly.type
_entity_poly.pdbx_seq_one_letter_code
_entity_poly.pdbx_strand_id
1 'polypeptide(L)'
;MSNQPIQVAISNYTHSEKELGDWETLDVGKGTLFFRSQREALVLKDPQTDQRRGFYVDCSGNDSVNGYLRVAFRGLDKQLGFEGQKQAGFYIRNASGIPDVQVFVSSFNGAGVDEWYEVPDNFEDRTKGFWSREGWEMVVFRDPATEEEKGWYLNTDGGTVEVTFNGFDKGISTFHCKS
;
A
#
# COMPACT_ATOMS: atom_id res chain seq x y z
N MET A 1 -16.78 12.73 0.76
CA MET A 1 -17.05 11.97 -0.47
C MET A 1 -17.89 10.75 -0.11
N SER A 2 -18.85 10.38 -0.95
CA SER A 2 -19.76 9.24 -0.76
C SER A 2 -19.01 7.93 -1.07
N ASN A 3 -19.02 6.96 -0.15
CA ASN A 3 -18.56 5.60 -0.42
C ASN A 3 -19.51 4.96 -1.44
N GLN A 4 -19.16 5.04 -2.71
CA GLN A 4 -19.89 4.32 -3.76
C GLN A 4 -19.46 2.85 -3.70
N PRO A 5 -20.40 1.91 -3.72
CA PRO A 5 -20.09 0.49 -3.61
C PRO A 5 -19.54 -0.06 -4.94
N ILE A 6 -18.69 -1.10 -4.84
CA ILE A 6 -18.07 -1.75 -6.00
C ILE A 6 -19.04 -2.79 -6.59
N GLN A 7 -19.10 -2.88 -7.92
CA GLN A 7 -19.85 -3.92 -8.61
C GLN A 7 -18.94 -5.11 -8.93
N VAL A 8 -19.43 -6.31 -8.61
CA VAL A 8 -18.74 -7.59 -8.76
C VAL A 8 -19.63 -8.54 -9.54
N ALA A 9 -19.05 -9.27 -10.49
CA ALA A 9 -19.73 -10.37 -11.15
C ALA A 9 -18.82 -11.61 -11.15
N ILE A 10 -19.44 -12.77 -10.96
CA ILE A 10 -18.81 -14.07 -11.17
C ILE A 10 -19.26 -14.56 -12.55
N SER A 11 -18.31 -15.03 -13.36
CA SER A 11 -18.60 -15.58 -14.67
C SER A 11 -17.91 -16.91 -14.88
N ASN A 12 -18.60 -17.83 -15.55
CA ASN A 12 -18.00 -19.06 -16.02
C ASN A 12 -17.08 -18.74 -17.21
N TYR A 13 -15.79 -19.04 -17.07
CA TYR A 13 -14.82 -18.84 -18.12
C TYR A 13 -14.93 -19.96 -19.16
N THR A 14 -15.74 -19.73 -20.18
CA THR A 14 -15.62 -20.43 -21.47
C THR A 14 -14.83 -19.55 -22.42
N HIS A 15 -13.91 -20.12 -23.20
CA HIS A 15 -12.96 -19.44 -24.11
C HIS A 15 -13.58 -18.49 -25.16
N SER A 16 -14.90 -18.31 -25.17
CA SER A 16 -15.63 -17.32 -25.95
C SER A 16 -16.30 -16.34 -25.00
N GLU A 17 -15.99 -15.05 -25.14
CA GLU A 17 -16.69 -13.96 -24.45
C GLU A 17 -18.20 -14.10 -24.66
N LYS A 18 -18.94 -14.54 -23.63
CA LYS A 18 -20.28 -14.09 -23.24
C LYS A 18 -20.90 -15.10 -22.29
N GLU A 19 -20.85 -14.74 -21.02
CA GLU A 19 -22.03 -14.50 -20.18
C GLU A 19 -21.48 -14.17 -18.79
N LEU A 20 -21.28 -12.88 -18.52
CA LEU A 20 -21.14 -12.45 -17.14
C LEU A 20 -22.51 -12.66 -16.48
N GLY A 21 -22.53 -13.27 -15.30
CA GLY A 21 -23.75 -13.30 -14.49
C GLY A 21 -24.19 -11.88 -14.10
N ASP A 22 -25.34 -11.78 -13.45
CA ASP A 22 -25.82 -10.50 -12.93
C ASP A 22 -24.77 -9.85 -12.01
N TRP A 23 -24.60 -8.53 -12.16
CA TRP A 23 -23.69 -7.77 -11.31
C TRP A 23 -24.28 -7.61 -9.92
N GLU A 24 -23.54 -8.01 -8.91
CA GLU A 24 -23.87 -7.78 -7.51
C GLU A 24 -23.04 -6.61 -6.96
N THR A 25 -23.67 -5.79 -6.14
CA THR A 25 -23.00 -4.69 -5.44
C THR A 25 -22.46 -5.22 -4.12
N LEU A 26 -21.14 -5.28 -3.98
CA LEU A 26 -20.51 -5.77 -2.75
C LEU A 26 -20.09 -4.57 -1.88
N ASP A 27 -20.50 -4.60 -0.60
CA ASP A 27 -20.06 -3.61 0.38
C ASP A 27 -18.63 -3.93 0.83
N VAL A 28 -17.72 -2.97 0.74
CA VAL A 28 -16.25 -3.19 0.78
C VAL A 28 -15.73 -3.58 2.18
N GLY A 29 -16.62 -3.78 3.16
CA GLY A 29 -16.26 -4.20 4.52
C GLY A 29 -16.64 -5.63 4.89
N LYS A 30 -17.58 -6.28 4.18
CA LYS A 30 -18.11 -7.60 4.54
C LYS A 30 -18.66 -8.32 3.31
N GLY A 31 -18.01 -9.39 2.89
CA GLY A 31 -18.52 -10.27 1.85
C GLY A 31 -17.67 -11.53 1.72
N THR A 32 -18.33 -12.68 1.55
CA THR A 32 -17.70 -13.92 1.11
C THR A 32 -18.30 -14.25 -0.24
N LEU A 33 -17.46 -14.35 -1.28
CA LEU A 33 -17.88 -14.79 -2.61
C LEU A 33 -17.64 -16.29 -2.71
N PHE A 34 -18.68 -17.03 -3.05
CA PHE A 34 -18.61 -18.47 -3.25
C PHE A 34 -18.51 -18.78 -4.73
N PHE A 35 -17.44 -19.49 -5.11
CA PHE A 35 -17.27 -20.01 -6.46
C PHE A 35 -17.94 -21.38 -6.57
N ARG A 36 -18.73 -21.61 -7.62
CA ARG A 36 -19.53 -22.84 -7.81
C ARG A 36 -18.90 -23.82 -8.80
N SER A 37 -17.95 -23.38 -9.61
CA SER A 37 -17.35 -24.21 -10.66
C SER A 37 -15.83 -24.05 -10.76
N GLN A 38 -15.17 -25.03 -11.40
CA GLN A 38 -13.71 -25.09 -11.54
C GLN A 38 -13.11 -24.04 -12.50
N ARG A 39 -13.96 -23.25 -13.16
CA ARG A 39 -13.56 -22.24 -14.14
C ARG A 39 -14.39 -20.98 -13.97
N GLU A 40 -14.24 -20.33 -12.83
CA GLU A 40 -14.89 -19.05 -12.58
C GLU A 40 -13.87 -17.92 -12.53
N ALA A 41 -14.23 -16.81 -13.16
CA ALA A 41 -13.50 -15.56 -13.09
C ALA A 41 -14.23 -14.62 -12.13
N LEU A 42 -13.47 -13.99 -11.23
CA LEU A 42 -13.95 -12.85 -10.47
C LEU A 42 -13.68 -11.60 -11.31
N VAL A 43 -14.74 -10.93 -11.76
CA VAL A 43 -14.62 -9.68 -12.51
C VAL A 43 -15.10 -8.53 -11.65
N LEU A 44 -14.23 -7.54 -11.49
CA LEU A 44 -14.53 -6.27 -10.84
C LEU A 44 -14.76 -5.22 -11.91
N LYS A 45 -15.79 -4.41 -11.73
CA LYS A 45 -16.10 -3.30 -12.62
C LYS A 45 -16.10 -1.99 -11.84
N ASP A 46 -15.38 -1.01 -12.37
CA ASP A 46 -15.51 0.37 -11.94
C ASP A 46 -16.84 0.94 -12.49
N PRO A 47 -17.77 1.37 -11.61
CA PRO A 47 -19.06 1.86 -12.04
C PRO A 47 -18.99 3.20 -12.79
N GLN A 48 -17.91 3.97 -12.66
CA GLN A 48 -17.75 5.27 -13.32
C GLN A 48 -17.09 5.14 -14.68
N THR A 49 -16.07 4.29 -14.80
CA THR A 49 -15.27 4.18 -16.04
C THR A 49 -15.65 2.99 -16.91
N ASP A 50 -16.50 2.08 -16.41
CA ASP A 50 -16.82 0.77 -17.01
C ASP A 50 -15.59 -0.13 -17.27
N GLN A 51 -14.42 0.25 -16.72
CA GLN A 51 -13.23 -0.58 -16.80
C GLN A 51 -13.42 -1.85 -15.98
N ARG A 52 -13.01 -2.99 -16.57
CA ARG A 52 -13.14 -4.32 -15.97
C ARG A 52 -11.77 -4.88 -15.67
N ARG A 53 -11.61 -5.47 -14.49
CA ARG A 53 -10.39 -6.19 -14.08
C ARG A 53 -10.80 -7.55 -13.55
N GLY A 54 -10.16 -8.60 -14.05
CA GLY A 54 -10.49 -9.97 -13.70
C GLY A 54 -9.33 -10.68 -13.02
N PHE A 55 -9.65 -11.53 -12.05
CA PHE A 55 -8.75 -12.61 -11.61
C PHE A 55 -9.34 -13.92 -12.10
N TYR A 56 -8.50 -14.75 -12.69
CA TYR A 56 -8.86 -16.11 -13.07
C TYR A 56 -8.22 -17.08 -12.10
N VAL A 57 -9.01 -18.02 -11.59
CA VAL A 57 -8.52 -19.15 -10.81
C VAL A 57 -8.78 -20.40 -11.64
N ASP A 58 -7.71 -21.03 -12.11
CA ASP A 58 -7.80 -22.35 -12.75
C ASP A 58 -7.64 -23.43 -11.70
N CYS A 59 -8.72 -24.17 -11.43
CA CYS A 59 -8.67 -25.34 -10.55
C CYS A 59 -8.63 -26.66 -11.35
N SER A 60 -8.43 -26.62 -12.67
CA SER A 60 -8.44 -27.83 -13.48
C SER A 60 -7.33 -28.80 -13.03
N GLY A 61 -7.74 -30.01 -12.66
CA GLY A 61 -6.85 -31.07 -12.18
C GLY A 61 -6.92 -31.39 -10.68
N ASN A 62 -7.73 -30.67 -9.89
CA ASN A 62 -8.04 -31.02 -8.51
C ASN A 62 -9.56 -31.07 -8.28
N ASP A 63 -10.07 -32.21 -7.80
CA ASP A 63 -11.51 -32.44 -7.59
C ASP A 63 -12.09 -31.60 -6.44
N SER A 64 -11.24 -31.00 -5.61
CA SER A 64 -11.64 -30.04 -4.57
C SER A 64 -10.47 -29.16 -4.15
N VAL A 65 -10.65 -27.83 -4.18
CA VAL A 65 -9.75 -26.88 -3.51
C VAL A 65 -10.53 -26.21 -2.38
N ASN A 66 -10.35 -26.69 -1.15
CA ASN A 66 -10.84 -25.98 0.04
C ASN A 66 -9.79 -24.95 0.45
N GLY A 67 -10.07 -23.66 0.23
CA GLY A 67 -9.17 -22.58 0.59
C GLY A 67 -9.88 -21.23 0.59
N TYR A 68 -9.28 -20.26 1.28
CA TYR A 68 -9.73 -18.87 1.24
C TYR A 68 -8.80 -18.08 0.33
N LEU A 69 -9.32 -17.56 -0.78
CA LEU A 69 -8.60 -16.59 -1.60
C LEU A 69 -8.71 -15.21 -0.92
N ARG A 70 -7.62 -14.73 -0.33
CA ARG A 70 -7.52 -13.34 0.13
C ARG A 70 -6.96 -12.48 -0.99
N VAL A 71 -7.82 -11.73 -1.65
CA VAL A 71 -7.39 -10.71 -2.63
C VAL A 71 -7.14 -9.42 -1.87
N ALA A 72 -5.87 -9.10 -1.63
CA ALA A 72 -5.47 -7.78 -1.15
C ALA A 72 -5.27 -6.86 -2.34
N PHE A 73 -6.17 -5.89 -2.52
CA PHE A 73 -5.99 -4.87 -3.55
C PHE A 73 -4.96 -3.84 -3.10
N ARG A 74 -3.69 -4.02 -3.50
CA ARG A 74 -2.70 -2.94 -3.42
C ARG A 74 -2.84 -2.05 -4.66
N GLY A 75 -3.11 -0.75 -4.47
CA GLY A 75 -3.08 0.24 -5.55
C GLY A 75 -4.44 0.61 -6.19
N LEU A 76 -5.58 0.16 -5.65
CA LEU A 76 -6.92 0.54 -6.16
C LEU A 76 -7.30 2.00 -5.83
N ASP A 77 -6.59 2.59 -4.87
CA ASP A 77 -6.58 4.01 -4.52
C ASP A 77 -6.31 4.92 -5.74
N LYS A 78 -5.49 4.49 -6.72
CA LYS A 78 -5.19 5.29 -7.92
C LYS A 78 -6.36 5.43 -8.91
N GLN A 79 -7.33 4.50 -8.95
CA GLN A 79 -8.31 4.43 -10.06
C GLN A 79 -9.74 4.80 -9.70
N LEU A 80 -10.15 4.67 -8.43
CA LEU A 80 -11.52 4.95 -8.00
C LEU A 80 -11.76 6.42 -7.60
N GLY A 81 -10.88 7.34 -8.00
CA GLY A 81 -10.98 8.75 -7.60
C GLY A 81 -10.80 9.00 -6.10
N PHE A 82 -10.31 8.01 -5.34
CA PHE A 82 -9.75 8.22 -4.02
C PHE A 82 -8.35 8.83 -4.15
N GLU A 83 -8.25 10.00 -4.77
CA GLU A 83 -7.08 10.85 -4.64
C GLU A 83 -7.02 11.37 -3.19
N GLY A 84 -6.63 10.49 -2.26
CA GLY A 84 -5.58 10.94 -1.36
C GLY A 84 -4.38 11.16 -2.27
N GLN A 85 -4.17 12.42 -2.72
CA GLN A 85 -3.06 12.78 -3.60
C GLN A 85 -1.84 11.99 -3.16
N LYS A 86 -1.21 11.23 -4.08
CA LYS A 86 0.06 10.57 -3.80
C LYS A 86 1.08 11.66 -3.54
N GLN A 87 1.12 12.08 -2.30
CA GLN A 87 1.97 13.15 -1.84
C GLN A 87 3.38 12.59 -1.82
N ALA A 88 4.29 13.28 -2.50
CA ALA A 88 5.70 12.96 -2.42
C ALA A 88 6.11 13.03 -0.94
N GLY A 89 6.94 12.07 -0.52
CA GLY A 89 7.34 12.01 0.87
C GLY A 89 7.99 10.71 1.29
N PHE A 90 8.33 10.68 2.56
CA PHE A 90 8.95 9.55 3.22
C PHE A 90 7.95 8.88 4.15
N TYR A 91 7.76 7.57 3.97
CA TYR A 91 7.15 6.72 4.99
C TYR A 91 8.27 6.04 5.75
N ILE A 92 8.40 6.29 7.05
CA ILE A 92 9.49 5.76 7.86
C ILE A 92 8.93 4.83 8.93
N ARG A 93 9.57 3.67 9.09
CA ARG A 93 9.29 2.76 10.19
C ARG A 93 10.55 2.22 10.84
N ASN A 94 10.42 1.78 12.07
CA ASN A 94 11.45 1.14 12.87
C ASN A 94 11.28 -0.39 12.79
N ALA A 95 12.32 -1.08 12.32
CA ALA A 95 12.41 -2.53 12.35
C ALA A 95 13.69 -3.01 13.08
N SER A 96 14.34 -2.11 13.81
CA SER A 96 15.61 -2.37 14.50
C SER A 96 15.43 -3.18 15.79
N GLY A 97 14.24 -3.11 16.41
CA GLY A 97 13.98 -3.64 17.75
C GLY A 97 14.46 -2.73 18.89
N ILE A 98 15.05 -1.57 18.58
CA ILE A 98 15.43 -0.55 19.57
C ILE A 98 14.16 0.28 19.89
N PRO A 99 13.76 0.40 21.16
CA PRO A 99 12.60 1.20 21.53
C PRO A 99 12.87 2.70 21.34
N ASP A 100 11.81 3.47 21.10
CA ASP A 100 11.82 4.93 21.10
C ASP A 100 12.83 5.60 20.14
N VAL A 101 13.27 4.88 19.10
CA VAL A 101 14.14 5.47 18.06
C VAL A 101 13.49 6.73 17.51
N GLN A 102 14.27 7.79 17.41
CA GLN A 102 13.81 9.07 16.89
C GLN A 102 14.33 9.32 15.49
N VAL A 103 13.59 10.11 14.72
CA VAL A 103 13.98 10.55 13.38
C VAL A 103 13.85 12.05 13.25
N PHE A 104 14.79 12.62 12.52
CA PHE A 104 14.79 13.99 12.02
C PHE A 104 14.84 13.92 10.49
N VAL A 105 13.97 14.67 9.82
CA VAL A 105 13.91 14.77 8.35
C VAL A 105 14.14 16.23 7.96
N SER A 106 15.34 16.51 7.47
CA SER A 106 15.79 17.85 7.11
C SER A 106 15.46 18.20 5.67
N SER A 107 15.08 19.46 5.46
CA SER A 107 15.00 20.02 4.11
C SER A 107 16.26 20.79 3.78
N PHE A 108 16.88 20.46 2.64
CA PHE A 108 18.05 21.16 2.12
C PHE A 108 17.77 22.65 1.85
N ASN A 109 16.49 23.03 1.67
CA ASN A 109 16.06 24.35 1.21
C ASN A 109 15.59 25.30 2.33
N GLY A 110 15.90 25.02 3.61
CA GLY A 110 15.89 26.03 4.67
C GLY A 110 14.57 26.28 5.42
N ALA A 111 13.61 25.36 5.35
CA ALA A 111 12.41 25.36 6.20
C ALA A 111 12.28 24.06 7.02
N GLY A 112 13.43 23.54 7.48
CA GLY A 112 13.49 22.41 8.39
C GLY A 112 12.95 22.77 9.76
N VAL A 113 12.24 21.85 10.38
CA VAL A 113 11.91 21.91 11.81
C VAL A 113 12.94 21.03 12.49
N ASP A 114 13.75 21.58 13.41
CA ASP A 114 14.82 20.87 14.13
C ASP A 114 14.29 19.90 15.22
N GLU A 115 13.09 19.38 15.02
CA GLU A 115 12.42 18.50 15.96
C GLU A 115 12.69 17.03 15.64
N TRP A 116 12.83 16.25 16.71
CA TRP A 116 12.96 14.80 16.66
C TRP A 116 11.60 14.17 16.91
N TYR A 117 11.24 13.18 16.10
CA TYR A 117 9.96 12.48 16.18
C TYR A 117 10.18 10.99 16.42
N GLU A 118 9.32 10.35 17.21
CA GLU A 118 9.36 8.91 17.41
C GLU A 118 9.02 8.17 16.11
N VAL A 119 9.78 7.12 15.79
CA VAL A 119 9.58 6.31 14.60
C VAL A 119 8.65 5.14 14.91
N PRO A 120 7.49 5.02 14.23
CA PRO A 120 6.56 3.91 14.48
C PRO A 120 7.12 2.57 13.97
N ASP A 121 6.68 1.45 14.54
CA ASP A 121 7.13 0.10 14.15
C ASP A 121 6.61 -0.34 12.76
N ASN A 122 5.58 0.32 12.24
CA ASN A 122 4.92 -0.01 10.99
C ASN A 122 4.43 1.23 10.24
N PHE A 123 3.98 1.05 8.99
CA PHE A 123 3.50 2.13 8.13
C PHE A 123 2.00 2.44 8.28
N GLU A 124 1.29 1.82 9.24
CA GLU A 124 -0.16 1.96 9.37
C GLU A 124 -0.55 3.33 9.92
N ASP A 125 0.24 3.87 10.86
CA ASP A 125 0.04 5.21 11.41
C ASP A 125 0.75 6.28 10.57
N ARG A 126 0.03 6.81 9.58
CA ARG A 126 0.51 7.88 8.71
C ARG A 126 0.80 9.18 9.47
N THR A 127 0.15 9.43 10.61
CA THR A 127 0.34 10.69 11.34
C THR A 127 1.69 10.76 12.04
N LYS A 128 2.31 9.59 12.29
CA LYS A 128 3.62 9.47 12.93
C LYS A 128 4.73 9.06 11.97
N GLY A 129 4.39 8.34 10.91
CA GLY A 129 5.35 7.76 9.98
C GLY A 129 5.50 8.48 8.65
N PHE A 130 4.74 9.55 8.38
CA PHE A 130 4.77 10.22 7.08
C PHE A 130 5.27 11.66 7.13
N TRP A 131 6.29 11.94 6.31
CA TRP A 131 6.81 13.28 6.06
C TRP A 131 6.53 13.65 4.62
N SER A 132 5.54 14.52 4.41
CA SER A 132 5.24 15.11 3.11
C SER A 132 6.35 16.06 2.67
N ARG A 133 7.31 15.56 1.89
CA ARG A 133 8.45 16.30 1.37
C ARG A 133 8.76 15.85 -0.05
N GLU A 134 9.23 16.77 -0.88
CA GLU A 134 9.65 16.48 -2.24
C GLU A 134 11.14 16.83 -2.43
N GLY A 135 11.82 16.08 -3.29
CA GLY A 135 13.24 16.28 -3.58
C GLY A 135 14.16 15.58 -2.58
N TRP A 136 15.35 16.16 -2.42
CA TRP A 136 16.41 15.67 -1.54
C TRP A 136 16.22 16.13 -0.10
N GLU A 137 16.19 15.18 0.82
CA GLU A 137 16.10 15.41 2.26
C GLU A 137 17.17 14.57 2.98
N MET A 138 17.63 15.04 4.15
CA MET A 138 18.48 14.25 5.03
C MET A 138 17.63 13.59 6.10
N VAL A 139 17.63 12.25 6.14
CA VAL A 139 16.93 11.48 7.17
C VAL A 139 17.95 10.99 8.18
N VAL A 140 17.84 11.43 9.42
CA VAL A 140 18.74 11.08 10.53
C VAL A 140 17.96 10.36 11.61
N PHE A 141 18.49 9.22 12.05
CA PHE A 141 17.95 8.47 13.18
C PHE A 141 18.83 8.65 14.41
N ARG A 142 18.20 8.68 15.58
CA ARG A 142 18.86 8.79 16.88
C ARG A 142 18.34 7.75 17.85
N ASP A 143 19.26 7.11 18.56
CA ASP A 143 18.94 6.32 19.74
C ASP A 143 18.91 7.26 20.96
N PRO A 144 17.74 7.49 21.59
CA PRO A 144 17.66 8.41 22.73
C PRO A 144 18.40 7.91 23.97
N ALA A 145 18.73 6.61 24.07
CA ALA A 145 19.44 6.05 25.21
C ALA A 145 20.95 6.23 25.10
N THR A 146 21.50 6.15 23.88
CA THR A 146 22.95 6.22 23.63
C THR A 146 23.41 7.53 22.98
N GLU A 147 22.46 8.34 22.49
CA GLU A 147 22.71 9.52 21.65
C GLU A 147 23.47 9.21 20.35
N GLU A 148 23.52 7.94 19.93
CA GLU A 148 24.07 7.57 18.63
C GLU A 148 23.17 8.09 17.50
N GLU A 149 23.77 8.76 16.51
CA GLU A 149 23.07 9.32 15.35
C GLU A 149 23.64 8.78 14.04
N LYS A 150 22.75 8.48 13.08
CA LYS A 150 23.14 8.05 11.73
C LYS A 150 22.20 8.60 10.67
N GLY A 151 22.77 9.20 9.62
CA GLY A 151 22.03 9.93 8.59
C GLY A 151 22.23 9.41 7.17
N TRP A 152 21.20 9.62 6.34
CA TRP A 152 21.19 9.28 4.92
C TRP A 152 20.56 10.41 4.10
N TYR A 153 21.14 10.73 2.94
CA TYR A 153 20.53 11.61 1.95
C TYR A 153 19.65 10.79 1.02
N LEU A 154 18.36 11.14 0.96
CA LEU A 154 17.36 10.43 0.16
C LEU A 154 16.61 11.40 -0.73
N ASN A 155 16.27 10.97 -1.95
CA ASN A 155 15.42 11.71 -2.87
C ASN A 155 14.10 10.98 -3.07
N THR A 156 13.01 11.73 -3.04
CA THR A 156 11.67 11.21 -3.34
C THR A 156 11.38 11.03 -4.83
N ASP A 157 12.11 11.71 -5.70
CA ASP A 157 11.90 11.74 -7.16
C ASP A 157 10.42 12.01 -7.54
N GLY A 158 9.75 12.89 -6.79
CA GLY A 158 8.32 13.22 -6.98
C GLY A 158 7.35 12.10 -6.58
N GLY A 159 7.85 11.03 -5.96
CA GLY A 159 7.07 9.88 -5.49
C GLY A 159 7.19 9.65 -4.00
N THR A 160 6.74 8.49 -3.56
CA THR A 160 6.80 8.08 -2.15
C THR A 160 7.96 7.12 -1.93
N VAL A 161 8.76 7.34 -0.90
CA VAL A 161 9.84 6.44 -0.48
C VAL A 161 9.50 5.81 0.86
N GLU A 162 9.38 4.49 0.89
CA GLU A 162 9.28 3.73 2.12
C GLU A 162 10.70 3.45 2.64
N VAL A 163 10.97 3.90 3.86
CA VAL A 163 12.24 3.76 4.56
C VAL A 163 12.02 2.84 5.76
N THR A 164 12.78 1.75 5.81
CA THR A 164 12.83 0.86 6.98
C THR A 164 14.17 1.00 7.66
N PHE A 165 14.17 1.44 8.92
CA PHE A 165 15.37 1.48 9.76
C PHE A 165 15.61 0.12 10.41
N ASN A 166 16.75 -0.51 10.12
CA ASN A 166 17.09 -1.86 10.60
C ASN A 166 18.09 -1.85 11.76
N GLY A 167 18.44 -0.68 12.28
CA GLY A 167 19.40 -0.48 13.38
C GLY A 167 20.69 0.21 12.92
N PHE A 168 21.47 0.72 13.88
CA PHE A 168 22.65 1.52 13.60
C PHE A 168 23.75 0.74 12.86
N ASP A 169 23.92 -0.55 13.17
CA ASP A 169 24.87 -1.44 12.47
C ASP A 169 24.43 -1.81 11.05
N LYS A 170 23.11 -2.00 10.83
CA LYS A 170 22.56 -2.49 9.57
C LYS A 170 22.17 -1.38 8.59
N GLY A 171 21.87 -0.19 9.10
CA GLY A 171 21.40 0.96 8.35
C GLY A 171 19.95 0.86 7.89
N ILE A 172 19.65 1.39 6.71
CA ILE A 172 18.28 1.47 6.16
C ILE A 172 18.08 0.60 4.92
N SER A 173 16.82 0.29 4.63
CA SER A 173 16.38 -0.21 3.32
C SER A 173 15.32 0.73 2.76
N THR A 174 15.36 0.97 1.45
CA THR A 174 14.42 1.87 0.76
C THR A 174 13.62 1.15 -0.32
N PHE A 175 12.37 1.57 -0.51
CA PHE A 175 11.53 1.15 -1.61
C PHE A 175 10.85 2.37 -2.24
N HIS A 176 11.04 2.55 -3.54
CA HIS A 176 10.52 3.70 -4.29
C HIS A 176 9.20 3.33 -4.96
N CYS A 177 8.12 4.01 -4.57
CA CYS A 177 6.83 3.94 -5.24
C CYS A 177 6.73 5.10 -6.23
N LYS A 178 7.08 4.83 -7.50
CA LYS A 178 6.89 5.80 -8.58
C LYS A 178 5.39 6.03 -8.82
N SER A 179 5.01 7.30 -8.94
CA SER A 179 3.65 7.73 -9.30
C SER A 179 3.30 7.30 -10.72
#